data_AF-A0A0B5ATE5-F1
#
_entry.id   AF-A0A0B5ATE5-F1
#
_cell.length_a   1.000
_cell.length_b   1.000
_cell.length_c   1.000
_cell.angle_alpha   90.00
_cell.angle_beta   90.00
_cell.angle_gamma   90.00
#
_symmetry.space_group_name_H-M   'P 1'
#
loop_
_entity.id
_entity.type
_entity.pdbx_description
1 polymer ?
#
loop_
_entity_poly.entity_id
_entity_poly.type
_entity_poly.pdbx_seq_one_letter_code
_entity_poly.pdbx_strand_id
1 'polypeptide(L)'
;MIWNTKDIELFFQEQKYIDTAVVPLLPVSFGEQAKQEADQAEFIPLVTAMLEKQFKGRMMLLPPFTYFSSESNEQKKDRMLEWADNLKKNGFDHIFLVTSDAYWREAEDGLNADLIWLPSIPMEHMEGKYKQKIIEDQVSQLLKIVVGKWQAN
;
A
#
# COMPACT_ATOMS: atom_id res chain seq x y z
N MET A 1 2.54 10.55 3.86
CA MET A 1 2.61 10.81 5.31
C MET A 1 3.52 9.80 5.99
N ILE A 2 4.23 10.17 7.06
CA ILE A 2 4.91 9.21 7.95
C ILE A 2 4.05 9.19 9.19
N TRP A 3 3.29 8.13 9.43
CA TRP A 3 2.37 7.97 10.56
C TRP A 3 2.92 8.61 11.84
N ASN A 4 2.44 9.80 12.17
CA ASN A 4 2.91 10.63 13.27
C ASN A 4 1.73 11.33 13.94
N THR A 5 1.97 11.91 15.11
CA THR A 5 0.93 12.55 15.92
C THR A 5 0.16 13.66 15.17
N LYS A 6 0.84 14.45 14.33
CA LYS A 6 0.17 15.51 13.56
C LYS A 6 -0.73 14.95 12.47
N ASP A 7 -0.26 13.89 11.80
CA ASP A 7 -1.01 13.25 10.72
C ASP A 7 -2.31 12.61 11.26
N ILE A 8 -2.26 11.98 12.44
CA ILE A 8 -3.46 11.39 13.06
C ILE A 8 -4.41 12.45 13.63
N GLU A 9 -3.88 13.56 14.18
CA GLU A 9 -4.71 14.70 14.59
C GLU A 9 -5.45 15.31 13.41
N LEU A 10 -4.77 15.50 12.28
CA LEU A 10 -5.39 16.00 11.05
C LEU A 10 -6.44 15.01 10.52
N PHE A 11 -6.16 13.70 10.58
CA PHE A 11 -7.15 12.68 10.23
C PHE A 11 -8.42 12.83 11.06
N PHE A 12 -8.33 12.97 12.39
CA PHE A 12 -9.52 13.15 13.23
C PHE A 12 -10.29 14.44 12.94
N GLN A 13 -9.60 15.51 12.53
CA GLN A 13 -10.24 16.77 12.14
C GLN A 13 -10.99 16.65 10.80
N GLU A 14 -10.41 15.93 9.85
CA GLU A 14 -10.91 15.79 8.47
C GLU A 14 -11.57 14.43 8.19
N GLN A 15 -11.88 13.64 9.23
CA GLN A 15 -12.31 12.24 9.11
C GLN A 15 -13.49 12.06 8.15
N LYS A 16 -14.43 13.02 8.14
CA LYS A 16 -15.60 13.03 7.25
C LYS A 16 -15.29 13.13 5.75
N TYR A 17 -14.06 13.49 5.39
CA TYR A 17 -13.62 13.63 4.00
C TYR A 17 -12.65 12.53 3.58
N ILE A 18 -12.08 11.80 4.54
CA ILE A 18 -11.11 10.74 4.31
C ILE A 18 -11.85 9.39 4.34
N ASP A 19 -12.22 8.91 3.17
CA ASP A 19 -12.93 7.63 2.97
C ASP A 19 -12.00 6.50 2.49
N THR A 20 -10.74 6.82 2.18
CA THR A 20 -9.83 5.88 1.52
C THR A 20 -8.56 5.64 2.32
N ALA A 21 -8.27 4.36 2.59
CA ALA A 21 -7.03 3.90 3.19
C ALA A 21 -6.10 3.27 2.15
N VAL A 22 -4.80 3.52 2.25
CA VAL A 22 -3.77 2.81 1.50
C VAL A 22 -2.83 2.13 2.49
N VAL A 23 -2.69 0.81 2.36
CA VAL A 23 -1.81 -0.02 3.19
C VAL A 23 -0.71 -0.60 2.30
N PRO A 24 0.57 -0.27 2.54
CA PRO A 24 1.70 -0.95 1.93
C PRO A 24 1.87 -2.35 2.51
N LEU A 25 2.10 -3.38 1.70
CA LEU A 25 2.37 -4.75 2.17
C LEU A 25 3.80 -5.14 1.80
N LEU A 26 4.62 -5.41 2.81
CA LEU A 26 6.05 -5.65 2.64
C LEU A 26 6.46 -7.02 3.20
N PRO A 27 6.89 -7.95 2.34
CA PRO A 27 7.49 -9.21 2.78
C PRO A 27 8.89 -8.97 3.36
N VAL A 28 9.30 -9.84 4.28
CA VAL A 28 10.65 -9.85 4.88
C VAL A 28 11.21 -11.27 4.93
N SER A 29 12.45 -11.43 4.51
CA SER A 29 13.18 -12.69 4.57
C SER A 29 14.68 -12.43 4.64
N PHE A 30 15.42 -13.46 5.03
CA PHE A 30 16.87 -13.48 5.06
C PHE A 30 17.45 -14.57 4.13
N GLY A 31 16.60 -15.14 3.26
CA GLY A 31 16.96 -16.18 2.31
C GLY A 31 17.24 -15.62 0.91
N GLU A 32 17.05 -16.44 -0.11
CA GLU A 32 17.32 -16.07 -1.52
C GLU A 32 16.48 -14.88 -2.00
N GLN A 33 15.29 -14.68 -1.41
CA GLN A 33 14.37 -13.59 -1.75
C GLN A 33 14.71 -12.26 -1.07
N ALA A 34 15.64 -12.24 -0.10
CA ALA A 34 15.90 -11.07 0.74
C ALA A 34 16.25 -9.80 -0.06
N LYS A 35 17.06 -9.93 -1.14
CA LYS A 35 17.40 -8.78 -1.99
C LYS A 35 16.15 -8.21 -2.68
N GLN A 36 15.34 -9.08 -3.28
CA GLN A 36 14.12 -8.67 -3.96
C GLN A 36 13.13 -8.02 -3.00
N GLU A 37 12.98 -8.57 -1.80
CA GLU A 37 12.06 -8.03 -0.78
C GLU A 37 12.57 -6.70 -0.20
N ALA A 38 13.89 -6.54 -0.07
CA ALA A 38 14.48 -5.25 0.26
C ALA A 38 14.21 -4.20 -0.82
N ASP A 39 14.35 -4.55 -2.11
CA ASP A 39 13.98 -3.67 -3.23
C ASP A 39 12.49 -3.26 -3.15
N GLN A 40 11.59 -4.19 -2.80
CA GLN A 40 10.17 -3.88 -2.57
C GLN A 40 9.96 -2.93 -1.40
N ALA A 41 10.68 -3.13 -0.29
CA ALA A 41 10.62 -2.29 0.90
C ALA A 41 11.14 -0.86 0.66
N GLU A 42 12.00 -0.65 -0.33
CA GLU A 42 12.38 0.68 -0.79
C GLU A 42 11.35 1.29 -1.75
N PHE A 43 10.86 0.50 -2.71
CA PHE A 43 10.04 0.99 -3.81
C PHE A 43 8.61 1.31 -3.41
N ILE A 44 7.93 0.38 -2.72
CA ILE A 44 6.50 0.50 -2.41
C ILE A 44 6.21 1.74 -1.55
N PRO A 45 6.95 2.04 -0.46
CA PRO A 45 6.69 3.23 0.34
C PRO A 45 6.86 4.55 -0.42
N LEU A 46 7.79 4.62 -1.39
CA LEU A 46 7.98 5.80 -2.22
C LEU A 46 6.75 6.06 -3.10
N VAL A 47 6.27 5.00 -3.75
CA VAL A 47 5.11 5.08 -4.64
C VAL A 47 3.84 5.41 -3.85
N THR A 48 3.58 4.74 -2.73
CA THR A 48 2.36 5.00 -1.94
C THR A 48 2.38 6.38 -1.27
N ALA A 49 3.55 6.88 -0.86
CA ALA A 49 3.68 8.24 -0.35
C ALA A 49 3.43 9.29 -1.44
N MET A 50 3.82 9.03 -2.68
CA MET A 50 3.48 9.90 -3.80
C MET A 50 2.01 9.81 -4.18
N LEU A 51 1.40 8.62 -4.11
CA LEU A 51 -0.02 8.42 -4.34
C LEU A 51 -0.87 9.23 -3.34
N GLU A 52 -0.59 9.12 -2.04
CA GLU A 52 -1.30 9.88 -0.99
C GLU A 52 -1.18 11.39 -1.21
N LYS A 53 -0.02 11.88 -1.67
CA LYS A 53 0.17 13.30 -2.02
C LYS A 53 -0.75 13.78 -3.15
N GLN A 54 -1.15 12.91 -4.08
CA GLN A 54 -2.06 13.27 -5.18
C GLN A 54 -3.52 13.31 -4.73
N PHE A 55 -3.88 12.54 -3.69
CA PHE A 55 -5.25 12.45 -3.15
C PHE A 55 -5.37 13.03 -1.73
N LYS A 56 -4.58 14.09 -1.43
CA LYS A 56 -4.61 14.76 -0.14
C LYS A 56 -6.03 15.16 0.25
N GLY A 57 -6.42 14.84 1.48
CA GLY A 57 -7.72 15.17 2.04
C GLY A 57 -8.81 14.13 1.81
N ARG A 58 -8.56 13.08 0.99
CA ARG A 58 -9.47 11.94 0.82
C ARG A 58 -8.83 10.58 1.10
N MET A 59 -7.52 10.50 0.90
CA MET A 59 -6.74 9.29 1.07
C MET A 59 -5.76 9.41 2.23
N MET A 60 -5.66 8.35 3.04
CA MET A 60 -4.69 8.23 4.11
C MET A 60 -3.73 7.06 3.84
N LEU A 61 -2.43 7.34 3.94
CA LEU A 61 -1.39 6.30 3.92
C LEU A 61 -1.14 5.78 5.33
N LEU A 62 -1.30 4.47 5.51
CA LEU A 62 -1.00 3.77 6.76
C LEU A 62 0.45 3.26 6.80
N PRO A 63 0.98 2.94 8.00
CA PRO A 63 2.20 2.19 8.15
C PRO A 63 2.16 0.89 7.34
N PRO A 64 3.32 0.42 6.84
CA PRO A 64 3.37 -0.86 6.15
C PRO A 64 2.90 -2.01 7.03
N PHE A 65 2.05 -2.87 6.46
CA PHE A 65 1.80 -4.20 6.96
C PHE A 65 2.99 -5.09 6.58
N THR A 66 3.78 -5.48 7.58
CA THR A 66 4.95 -6.35 7.39
C THR A 66 4.66 -7.77 7.84
N TYR A 67 5.29 -8.72 7.15
CA TYR A 67 5.20 -10.15 7.42
C TYR A 67 6.47 -10.85 6.94
N PHE A 68 6.85 -11.92 7.62
CA PHE A 68 7.91 -12.78 7.11
C PHE A 68 7.40 -13.64 5.97
N SER A 69 8.21 -13.83 4.94
CA SER A 69 7.87 -14.72 3.82
C SER A 69 7.68 -16.17 4.28
N SER A 70 8.33 -16.55 5.39
CA SER A 70 8.17 -17.85 6.06
C SER A 70 6.90 -17.99 6.91
N GLU A 71 6.15 -16.92 7.20
CA GLU A 71 4.83 -17.04 7.83
C GLU A 71 3.90 -17.86 6.94
N SER A 72 2.98 -18.62 7.54
CA SER A 72 1.98 -19.35 6.76
C SER A 72 1.03 -18.38 6.05
N ASN A 73 0.53 -18.78 4.88
CA ASN A 73 -0.40 -17.99 4.09
C ASN A 73 -1.68 -17.65 4.88
N GLU A 74 -2.19 -18.60 5.64
CA GLU A 74 -3.36 -18.43 6.53
C GLU A 74 -3.11 -17.35 7.57
N GLN A 75 -1.99 -17.40 8.30
CA GLN A 75 -1.65 -16.38 9.29
C GLN A 75 -1.53 -14.97 8.69
N LYS A 76 -0.90 -14.83 7.53
CA LYS A 76 -0.78 -13.54 6.84
C LYS A 76 -2.17 -13.01 6.47
N LYS A 77 -3.01 -13.88 5.90
CA LYS A 77 -4.36 -13.53 5.43
C LYS A 77 -5.27 -13.12 6.59
N ASP A 78 -5.28 -13.87 7.69
CA ASP A 78 -6.11 -13.60 8.86
C ASP A 78 -5.76 -12.24 9.49
N ARG A 79 -4.46 -11.94 9.65
CA ARG A 79 -3.99 -10.64 10.13
C ARG A 79 -4.40 -9.49 9.21
N MET A 80 -4.31 -9.69 7.89
CA MET A 80 -4.71 -8.67 6.93
C MET A 80 -6.23 -8.46 6.89
N LEU A 81 -7.01 -9.53 7.08
CA LEU A 81 -8.45 -9.43 7.21
C LEU A 81 -8.85 -8.62 8.45
N GLU A 82 -8.20 -8.85 9.60
CA GLU A 82 -8.41 -8.05 10.81
C GLU A 82 -8.11 -6.56 10.57
N TRP A 83 -7.03 -6.25 9.86
CA TRP A 83 -6.70 -4.88 9.46
C TRP A 83 -7.80 -4.26 8.57
N ALA A 84 -8.24 -4.98 7.54
CA ALA A 84 -9.27 -4.49 6.63
C ALA A 84 -10.60 -4.23 7.36
N ASP A 85 -11.01 -5.16 8.23
CA ASP A 85 -12.23 -5.03 9.02
C ASP A 85 -12.15 -3.86 10.01
N ASN A 86 -10.99 -3.62 10.63
CA ASN A 86 -10.78 -2.49 11.51
C ASN A 86 -10.86 -1.16 10.73
N LEU A 87 -10.25 -1.08 9.55
CA LEU A 87 -10.34 0.10 8.69
C LEU A 87 -11.79 0.37 8.27
N LYS A 88 -12.54 -0.65 7.83
CA LYS A 88 -13.96 -0.48 7.49
C LYS A 88 -14.78 0.03 8.67
N LYS A 89 -14.57 -0.52 9.87
CA LYS A 89 -15.28 -0.08 11.09
C LYS A 89 -15.01 1.39 11.45
N ASN A 90 -13.88 1.95 11.00
CA ASN A 90 -13.49 3.33 11.27
C ASN A 90 -13.82 4.32 10.14
N GLY A 91 -14.65 3.90 9.16
CA GLY A 91 -15.18 4.78 8.12
C GLY A 91 -14.35 4.84 6.84
N PHE A 92 -13.42 3.90 6.63
CA PHE A 92 -12.76 3.74 5.34
C PHE A 92 -13.61 2.86 4.42
N ASP A 93 -14.33 3.49 3.49
CA ASP A 93 -15.14 2.82 2.47
C ASP A 93 -14.27 2.10 1.44
N HIS A 94 -13.08 2.65 1.15
CA HIS A 94 -12.14 2.10 0.19
C HIS A 94 -10.81 1.77 0.87
N ILE A 95 -10.33 0.53 0.70
CA ILE A 95 -9.07 0.08 1.27
C ILE A 95 -8.22 -0.48 0.15
N PHE A 96 -7.10 0.15 -0.16
CA PHE A 96 -6.16 -0.29 -1.17
C PHE A 96 -4.92 -0.92 -0.52
N LEU A 97 -4.70 -2.19 -0.82
CA LEU A 97 -3.50 -2.94 -0.46
C LEU A 97 -2.50 -2.81 -1.59
N VAL A 98 -1.31 -2.24 -1.35
CA VAL A 98 -0.30 -2.02 -2.40
C VAL A 98 0.93 -2.88 -2.13
N THR A 99 1.30 -3.73 -3.08
CA THR A 99 2.40 -4.69 -2.91
C THR A 99 3.08 -5.06 -4.20
N SER A 100 4.27 -5.63 -4.09
CA SER A 100 4.95 -6.33 -5.18
C SER A 100 5.01 -7.85 -4.99
N ASP A 101 4.48 -8.36 -3.88
CA ASP A 101 4.39 -9.81 -3.64
C ASP A 101 3.20 -10.40 -4.42
N ALA A 102 3.50 -11.40 -5.26
CA ALA A 102 2.51 -12.07 -6.09
C ALA A 102 1.54 -12.93 -5.28
N TYR A 103 1.92 -13.39 -4.08
CA TYR A 103 1.05 -14.17 -3.19
C TYR A 103 -0.31 -13.48 -2.99
N TRP A 104 -0.29 -12.16 -2.74
CA TRP A 104 -1.52 -11.43 -2.46
C TRP A 104 -2.48 -11.38 -3.65
N ARG A 105 -2.00 -11.47 -4.89
CA ARG A 105 -2.88 -11.50 -6.06
C ARG A 105 -3.80 -12.72 -6.08
N GLU A 106 -3.32 -13.84 -5.56
CA GLU A 106 -4.12 -15.06 -5.43
C GLU A 106 -4.98 -15.04 -4.16
N ALA A 107 -4.54 -14.29 -3.15
CA ALA A 107 -5.21 -14.19 -1.85
C ALA A 107 -6.21 -13.02 -1.73
N GLU A 108 -6.40 -12.22 -2.78
CA GLU A 108 -7.33 -11.07 -2.83
C GLU A 108 -8.77 -11.52 -2.50
N ASP A 109 -9.16 -12.70 -2.98
CA ASP A 109 -10.49 -13.27 -2.73
C ASP A 109 -10.74 -13.46 -1.23
N GLY A 110 -11.75 -12.77 -0.72
CA GLY A 110 -12.13 -12.78 0.69
C GLY A 110 -11.41 -11.76 1.57
N LEU A 111 -10.52 -10.93 1.00
CA LEU A 111 -10.08 -9.71 1.67
C LEU A 111 -11.14 -8.64 1.45
N ASN A 112 -11.53 -7.96 2.53
CA ASN A 112 -12.44 -6.82 2.49
C ASN A 112 -11.76 -5.55 1.93
N ALA A 113 -10.85 -5.70 0.96
CA ALA A 113 -9.99 -4.66 0.44
C ALA A 113 -9.60 -4.94 -1.01
N ASP A 114 -9.27 -3.88 -1.73
CA ASP A 114 -8.81 -3.91 -3.10
C ASP A 114 -7.30 -4.09 -3.15
N LEU A 115 -6.80 -5.07 -3.91
CA LEU A 115 -5.37 -5.21 -4.12
C LEU A 115 -4.90 -4.43 -5.35
N ILE A 116 -3.73 -3.81 -5.23
CA ILE A 116 -2.96 -3.27 -6.33
C ILE A 116 -1.56 -3.86 -6.29
N TRP A 117 -1.28 -4.73 -7.26
CA TRP A 117 0.04 -5.30 -7.45
C TRP A 117 0.88 -4.43 -8.39
N LEU A 118 2.13 -4.18 -8.00
CA LEU A 118 3.12 -3.45 -8.79
C LEU A 118 4.33 -4.35 -9.08
N PRO A 119 4.90 -4.30 -10.30
CA PRO A 119 6.18 -4.95 -10.54
C PRO A 119 7.26 -4.31 -9.66
N SER A 120 8.04 -5.13 -8.95
CA SER A 120 9.20 -4.63 -8.21
C SER A 120 10.24 -4.09 -9.18
N ILE A 121 10.73 -2.89 -8.93
CA ILE A 121 11.74 -2.23 -9.76
C ILE A 121 13.00 -2.03 -8.88
N PRO A 122 14.16 -2.59 -9.26
CA PRO A 122 15.39 -2.41 -8.49
C PRO A 122 15.81 -0.94 -8.44
N MET A 123 15.91 -0.39 -7.22
CA MET A 123 16.20 1.03 -7.02
C MET A 123 17.70 1.32 -6.86
N GLU A 124 18.50 0.30 -6.54
CA GLU A 124 19.91 0.38 -6.12
C GLU A 124 20.82 1.14 -7.11
N HIS A 125 20.59 1.00 -8.41
CA HIS A 125 21.45 1.58 -9.46
C HIS A 125 20.81 2.74 -10.21
N MET A 126 19.67 3.26 -9.74
CA MET A 126 18.96 4.32 -10.45
C MET A 126 19.43 5.71 -10.04
N GLU A 127 19.84 6.51 -11.04
CA GLU A 127 20.12 7.94 -10.82
C GLU A 127 18.86 8.72 -10.42
N GLY A 128 19.02 9.74 -9.57
CA GLY A 128 17.89 10.43 -8.91
C GLY A 128 16.78 10.94 -9.85
N LYS A 129 17.13 11.53 -10.99
CA LYS A 129 16.13 12.01 -11.96
C LYS A 129 15.38 10.88 -12.66
N TYR A 130 16.08 9.78 -12.95
CA TYR A 130 15.48 8.62 -13.59
C TYR A 130 14.56 7.85 -12.62
N LYS A 131 15.01 7.69 -11.37
CA LYS A 131 14.22 7.12 -10.26
C LYS A 131 12.92 7.91 -10.07
N GLN A 132 12.99 9.23 -10.01
CA GLN A 132 11.80 10.08 -9.86
C GLN A 132 10.81 9.87 -11.01
N LYS A 133 11.28 9.89 -12.26
CA LYS A 133 10.42 9.71 -13.43
C LYS A 133 9.70 8.36 -13.42
N ILE A 134 10.41 7.28 -13.09
CA ILE A 134 9.79 5.95 -12.99
C ILE A 134 8.70 5.95 -11.92
N ILE A 135 8.97 6.52 -10.74
CA ILE A 135 7.96 6.57 -9.67
C ILE A 135 6.74 7.40 -10.11
N GLU A 136 6.95 8.53 -10.79
CA GLU A 136 5.86 9.36 -11.34
C GLU A 136 5.00 8.60 -12.36
N ASP A 137 5.63 7.82 -13.24
CA ASP A 137 4.93 6.98 -14.22
C ASP A 137 4.10 5.88 -13.52
N GLN A 138 4.65 5.24 -12.49
CA GLN A 138 3.94 4.22 -11.70
C GLN A 138 2.76 4.81 -10.91
N VAL A 139 2.96 5.97 -10.29
CA VAL A 139 1.88 6.70 -9.60
C VAL A 139 0.78 7.07 -10.58
N SER A 140 1.12 7.54 -11.77
CA SER A 140 0.13 7.89 -12.81
C SER A 140 -0.74 6.70 -13.23
N GLN A 141 -0.19 5.48 -13.22
CA GLN A 141 -0.96 4.26 -13.45
C GLN A 141 -1.86 3.93 -12.25
N LEU A 142 -1.34 4.04 -11.03
CA LEU A 142 -2.12 3.83 -9.80
C LEU A 142 -3.31 4.77 -9.69
N LEU A 143 -3.15 6.05 -10.06
CA LEU A 143 -4.24 7.02 -10.05
C LEU A 143 -5.44 6.53 -10.88
N LYS A 144 -5.17 5.97 -12.06
CA LYS A 144 -6.23 5.44 -12.94
C LYS A 144 -6.92 4.22 -12.33
N ILE A 145 -6.15 3.33 -11.69
CA ILE A 145 -6.68 2.14 -11.02
C ILE A 145 -7.56 2.54 -9.84
N VAL A 146 -7.07 3.43 -8.97
CA VAL A 146 -7.80 3.94 -7.79
C VAL A 146 -9.12 4.59 -8.21
N VAL A 147 -9.08 5.51 -9.18
CA VAL A 147 -10.30 6.19 -9.67
C VAL A 147 -11.27 5.20 -10.31
N GLY A 148 -10.76 4.22 -11.07
CA GLY A 148 -11.60 3.17 -11.64
C GLY A 148 -12.29 2.32 -10.59
N LYS A 149 -11.57 1.91 -9.54
CA LYS A 149 -12.13 1.13 -8.42
C LYS A 149 -13.11 1.95 -7.56
N TRP A 150 -12.91 3.25 -7.42
CA TRP A 150 -13.88 4.16 -6.78
C TRP A 150 -15.19 4.31 -7.57
N GLN A 151 -15.17 4.19 -8.90
CA GLN A 151 -16.38 4.32 -9.73
C GLN A 151 -17.18 3.01 -9.85
N ALA A 152 -16.55 1.87 -9.57
CA ALA A 152 -17.14 0.54 -9.70
C ALA A 152 -17.89 0.08 -8.42
N ASN A 153 -17.65 0.74 -7.29
CA ASN A 153 -18.36 0.57 -6.01
C ASN A 153 -19.40 1.68 -5.83
#